data_AF-I3SJA5-F1
#
_entry.id   AF-I3SJA5-F1
#
_cell.length_a   1.000
_cell.length_b   1.000
_cell.length_c   1.000
_cell.angle_alpha   90.00
_cell.angle_beta   90.00
_cell.angle_gamma   90.00
#
_symmetry.space_group_name_H-M   'P 1'
#
loop_
_entity.id
_entity.type
_entity.pdbx_description
1 polymer ?
#
loop_
_entity_poly.entity_id
_entity_poly.type
_entity_poly.pdbx_seq_one_letter_code
_entity_poly.pdbx_strand_id
1 'polypeptide(L)'
;MNRETDRELKAYCLAFDDECGPPPVADVRSLTHYGEPYDGNTRFFRSTLFVAAVRASYGESCLLHGVDWMAPKGGITEEQMLKYMGANINLSPIKAKKLLEDDEVGFAYVSQREARPSLYSLNKIREHIKKRPPLATTEKVQQYVKASGKEAIVAGFYHEGYDESLLMLMKRRGVHSGLVVKGEERGPLNDYKIAIR
;
A
#
# COMPACT_ATOMS: atom_id res chain seq x y z
N MET A 1 16.46 -15.19 13.21
CA MET A 1 15.17 -14.64 13.69
C MET A 1 14.08 -15.48 13.07
N ASN A 2 13.09 -15.93 13.83
CA ASN A 2 12.01 -16.76 13.28
C ASN A 2 11.22 -15.95 12.25
N ARG A 3 10.89 -16.58 11.13
CA ARG A 3 10.02 -16.01 10.11
C ARG A 3 8.57 -16.14 10.56
N GLU A 4 7.77 -15.13 10.30
CA GLU A 4 6.35 -15.13 10.64
C GLU A 4 5.60 -16.22 9.87
N THR A 5 4.74 -16.93 10.57
CA THR A 5 3.79 -17.87 10.00
C THR A 5 2.64 -17.14 9.30
N ASP A 6 1.94 -17.82 8.39
CA ASP A 6 0.73 -17.29 7.74
C ASP A 6 -0.34 -16.83 8.73
N ARG A 7 -0.46 -17.53 9.87
CA ARG A 7 -1.40 -17.19 10.94
C ARG A 7 -1.01 -15.87 11.61
N GLU A 8 0.27 -15.67 11.90
CA GLU A 8 0.78 -14.43 12.49
C GLU A 8 0.63 -13.26 11.53
N LEU A 9 1.03 -13.42 10.26
CA LEU A 9 0.85 -12.38 9.25
C LEU A 9 -0.62 -12.01 9.05
N LYS A 10 -1.54 -12.99 9.08
CA LYS A 10 -2.97 -12.70 9.07
C LYS A 10 -3.39 -11.88 10.28
N ALA A 11 -2.95 -12.25 11.49
CA ALA A 11 -3.27 -11.51 12.70
C ALA A 11 -2.77 -10.06 12.63
N TYR A 12 -1.51 -9.84 12.23
CA TYR A 12 -0.95 -8.50 12.03
C TYR A 12 -1.71 -7.68 10.97
N CYS A 13 -2.18 -8.33 9.90
CA CYS A 13 -2.91 -7.66 8.83
C CYS A 13 -4.26 -7.14 9.27
N LEU A 14 -4.98 -7.92 10.09
CA LEU A 14 -6.36 -7.63 10.50
C LEU A 14 -6.45 -6.86 11.82
N ALA A 15 -5.36 -6.76 12.58
CA ALA A 15 -5.35 -6.22 13.94
C ALA A 15 -5.94 -4.80 14.07
N PHE A 16 -5.90 -4.01 13.00
CA PHE A 16 -6.37 -2.63 12.99
C PHE A 16 -7.58 -2.41 12.07
N ASP A 17 -8.15 -3.46 11.49
CA ASP A 17 -9.22 -3.31 10.48
C ASP A 17 -10.46 -2.62 11.05
N ASP A 18 -10.80 -2.91 12.31
CA ASP A 18 -12.03 -2.40 12.94
C ASP A 18 -11.87 -1.03 13.61
N GLU A 19 -10.65 -0.46 13.68
CA GLU A 19 -10.34 0.78 14.41
C GLU A 19 -11.24 1.96 14.00
N CYS A 20 -11.50 2.10 12.69
CA CYS A 20 -12.28 3.21 12.13
C CYS A 20 -13.59 2.75 11.48
N GLY A 21 -14.05 1.54 11.82
CA GLY A 21 -15.18 0.90 11.15
C GLY A 21 -14.87 0.43 9.71
N PRO A 22 -15.89 -0.03 8.97
CA PRO A 22 -15.70 -0.58 7.64
C PRO A 22 -15.18 0.50 6.66
N PRO A 23 -14.30 0.13 5.71
CA PRO A 23 -13.83 1.06 4.69
C PRO A 23 -14.99 1.56 3.82
N PRO A 24 -15.00 2.83 3.42
CA PRO A 24 -15.97 3.34 2.47
C PRO A 24 -15.88 2.58 1.13
N VAL A 25 -17.01 2.45 0.44
CA VAL A 25 -17.10 1.79 -0.87
C VAL A 25 -17.26 2.85 -1.96
N ALA A 26 -16.27 2.95 -2.85
CA ALA A 26 -16.28 3.77 -4.06
C ALA A 26 -17.08 3.08 -5.17
N ASP A 27 -17.97 3.81 -5.82
CA ASP A 27 -18.73 3.32 -6.97
C ASP A 27 -17.91 3.41 -8.25
N VAL A 28 -16.99 2.46 -8.41
CA VAL A 28 -16.07 2.38 -9.55
C VAL A 28 -16.01 0.95 -10.08
N ARG A 29 -15.88 0.80 -11.41
CA ARG A 29 -15.83 -0.52 -12.06
C ARG A 29 -14.64 -1.35 -11.58
N SER A 30 -13.51 -0.71 -11.31
CA SER A 30 -12.31 -1.34 -10.79
C SER A 30 -11.52 -0.39 -9.88
N LEU A 31 -10.88 -0.94 -8.86
CA LEU A 31 -9.94 -0.21 -8.00
C LEU A 31 -8.65 -1.01 -7.82
N THR A 32 -7.52 -0.40 -8.15
CA THR A 32 -6.19 -0.97 -7.90
C THR A 32 -5.52 -0.29 -6.72
N HIS A 33 -5.24 -1.07 -5.69
CA HIS A 33 -4.51 -0.63 -4.49
C HIS A 33 -3.01 -0.81 -4.70
N TYR A 34 -2.22 0.20 -4.36
CA TYR A 34 -0.77 0.18 -4.47
C TYR A 34 -0.14 0.28 -3.08
N GLY A 35 0.46 -0.82 -2.64
CA GLY A 35 1.18 -0.93 -1.38
C GLY A 35 2.68 -1.13 -1.60
N GLU A 36 3.38 -0.01 -1.76
CA GLU A 36 4.84 -0.03 -1.81
C GLU A 36 5.46 -0.24 -0.42
N PRO A 37 6.75 -0.57 -0.31
CA PRO A 37 7.47 -0.47 0.96
C PRO A 37 7.42 0.95 1.52
N TYR A 38 6.86 1.08 2.72
CA TYR A 38 6.60 2.37 3.40
C TYR A 38 7.88 3.07 3.86
N ASP A 39 8.99 2.33 4.02
CA ASP A 39 10.29 2.88 4.41
C ASP A 39 11.01 3.64 3.29
N GLY A 40 10.36 3.80 2.13
CA GLY A 40 10.85 4.64 1.05
C GLY A 40 11.99 4.02 0.25
N ASN A 41 12.47 4.77 -0.74
CA ASN A 41 13.66 4.44 -1.53
C ASN A 41 14.66 5.60 -1.48
N THR A 42 15.95 5.30 -1.38
CA THR A 42 17.04 6.29 -1.34
C THR A 42 17.94 6.25 -2.59
N ARG A 43 17.71 5.30 -3.49
CA ARG A 43 18.63 4.98 -4.61
C ARG A 43 17.96 5.03 -5.97
N PHE A 44 16.74 4.53 -6.06
CA PHE A 44 16.03 4.38 -7.33
C PHE A 44 14.74 5.19 -7.35
N PHE A 45 14.37 5.61 -8.56
CA PHE A 45 13.12 6.30 -8.83
C PHE A 45 11.91 5.41 -8.51
N ARG A 46 10.89 5.99 -7.88
CA ARG A 46 9.62 5.32 -7.56
C ARG A 46 8.60 5.64 -8.63
N SER A 47 8.35 4.70 -9.54
CA SER A 47 7.45 4.90 -10.69
C SER A 47 5.97 4.76 -10.35
N THR A 48 5.61 4.34 -9.14
CA THR A 48 4.22 4.01 -8.76
C THR A 48 3.26 5.19 -8.90
N LEU A 49 3.66 6.42 -8.53
CA LEU A 49 2.84 7.62 -8.75
C LEU A 49 2.61 7.90 -10.25
N PHE A 50 3.62 7.71 -11.08
CA PHE A 50 3.48 7.89 -12.52
C PHE A 50 2.54 6.85 -13.11
N VAL A 51 2.68 5.57 -12.71
CA VAL A 51 1.78 4.49 -13.12
C VAL A 51 0.34 4.78 -12.69
N ALA A 52 0.15 5.29 -11.47
CA ALA A 52 -1.17 5.68 -10.96
C ALA A 52 -1.81 6.79 -11.80
N ALA A 53 -1.07 7.86 -12.08
CA ALA A 53 -1.55 8.97 -12.89
C ALA A 53 -1.92 8.52 -14.32
N VAL A 54 -1.08 7.68 -14.95
CA VAL A 54 -1.38 7.10 -16.26
C VAL A 54 -2.65 6.25 -16.21
N ARG A 55 -2.79 5.37 -15.22
CA ARG A 55 -4.01 4.54 -15.06
C ARG A 55 -5.27 5.39 -14.91
N ALA A 56 -5.21 6.41 -14.06
CA ALA A 56 -6.33 7.33 -13.87
C ALA A 56 -6.71 8.03 -15.18
N SER A 57 -5.73 8.45 -16.00
CA SER A 57 -5.99 9.04 -17.31
C SER A 57 -6.66 8.10 -18.32
N TYR A 58 -6.63 6.78 -18.09
CA TYR A 58 -7.35 5.76 -18.86
C TYR A 58 -8.69 5.35 -18.21
N GLY A 59 -9.17 6.08 -17.20
CA GLY A 59 -10.41 5.77 -16.48
C GLY A 59 -10.31 4.55 -15.57
N GLU A 60 -9.10 4.17 -15.15
CA GLU A 60 -8.87 3.05 -14.23
C GLU A 60 -8.48 3.56 -12.84
N SER A 61 -9.43 3.49 -11.88
CA SER A 61 -9.22 4.07 -10.56
C SER A 61 -8.11 3.38 -9.77
N CYS A 62 -7.31 4.18 -9.06
CA CYS A 62 -6.22 3.66 -8.24
C CYS A 62 -6.06 4.37 -6.88
N LEU A 63 -5.76 3.59 -5.85
CA LEU A 63 -5.51 4.07 -4.50
C LEU A 63 -4.08 3.75 -4.11
N LEU A 64 -3.27 4.78 -3.88
CA LEU A 64 -1.96 4.61 -3.25
C LEU A 64 -2.11 4.84 -1.74
N HIS A 65 -1.32 4.12 -0.97
CA HIS A 65 -1.30 4.32 0.46
C HIS A 65 0.11 4.15 1.04
N GLY A 66 0.43 4.91 2.07
CA GLY A 66 1.77 4.93 2.63
C GLY A 66 1.87 5.78 3.88
N VAL A 67 3.06 6.38 4.08
CA VAL A 67 3.39 7.22 5.22
C VAL A 67 4.30 8.37 4.77
N ASP A 68 4.38 9.39 5.62
CA ASP A 68 5.26 10.54 5.47
C ASP A 68 6.73 10.17 5.67
N TRP A 69 7.01 9.26 6.60
CA TRP A 69 8.35 8.75 6.87
C TRP A 69 8.28 7.41 7.62
N MET A 70 9.25 6.52 7.39
CA MET A 70 9.33 5.24 8.12
C MET A 70 10.74 4.65 8.20
N ALA A 71 11.09 4.19 9.40
CA ALA A 71 12.29 3.41 9.67
C ALA A 71 12.25 2.02 8.98
N PRO A 72 13.40 1.38 8.71
CA PRO A 72 14.76 1.80 9.08
C PRO A 72 15.46 2.66 8.02
N LYS A 73 14.91 2.77 6.80
CA LYS A 73 15.58 3.51 5.73
C LYS A 73 15.34 5.00 5.80
N GLY A 74 14.11 5.42 6.10
CA GLY A 74 13.72 6.83 5.98
C GLY A 74 13.95 7.39 4.57
N GLY A 75 13.69 6.58 3.52
CA GLY A 75 13.83 7.01 2.14
C GLY A 75 12.67 7.87 1.66
N ILE A 76 12.71 8.26 0.39
CA ILE A 76 11.64 9.06 -0.23
C ILE A 76 10.38 8.21 -0.39
N THR A 77 9.25 8.71 0.12
CA THR A 77 7.92 8.08 0.02
C THR A 77 7.04 8.77 -1.03
N GLU A 78 5.97 8.11 -1.45
CA GLU A 78 4.92 8.70 -2.30
C GLU A 78 4.33 9.95 -1.67
N GLU A 79 4.17 9.96 -0.35
CA GLU A 79 3.61 11.10 0.36
C GLU A 79 4.51 12.33 0.25
N GLN A 80 5.81 12.14 0.42
CA GLN A 80 6.77 13.23 0.30
C GLN A 80 6.80 13.80 -1.12
N MET A 81 6.73 12.95 -2.14
CA MET A 81 6.64 13.38 -3.54
C MET A 81 5.34 14.15 -3.82
N LEU A 82 4.20 13.61 -3.38
CA LEU A 82 2.89 14.27 -3.53
C LEU A 82 2.85 15.63 -2.81
N LYS A 83 3.36 15.69 -1.58
CA LYS A 83 3.48 16.93 -0.82
C LYS A 83 4.35 17.95 -1.55
N TYR A 84 5.47 17.51 -2.12
CA TYR A 84 6.36 18.37 -2.91
C TYR A 84 5.67 18.92 -4.16
N MET A 85 4.81 18.12 -4.81
CA MET A 85 3.99 18.53 -5.94
C MET A 85 2.80 19.44 -5.56
N GLY A 86 2.59 19.73 -4.27
CA GLY A 86 1.49 20.56 -3.78
C GLY A 86 0.16 19.82 -3.62
N ALA A 87 0.15 18.49 -3.68
CA ALA A 87 -1.06 17.70 -3.47
C ALA A 87 -1.49 17.69 -2.00
N ASN A 88 -2.80 17.55 -1.75
CA ASN A 88 -3.32 17.36 -0.41
C ASN A 88 -3.07 15.93 0.08
N ILE A 89 -2.16 15.79 1.05
CA ILE A 89 -1.79 14.51 1.68
C ILE A 89 -2.60 14.20 2.94
N ASN A 90 -3.50 15.08 3.36
CA ASN A 90 -4.35 14.92 4.54
C ASN A 90 -5.78 14.54 4.11
N LEU A 91 -5.89 13.37 3.48
CA LEU A 91 -7.15 12.81 3.01
C LEU A 91 -7.60 11.66 3.88
N SER A 92 -8.75 11.84 4.54
CA SER A 92 -9.49 10.74 5.14
C SER A 92 -9.95 9.74 4.07
N PRO A 93 -10.15 8.45 4.39
CA PRO A 93 -10.68 7.45 3.45
C PRO A 93 -11.99 7.88 2.73
N ILE A 94 -12.89 8.58 3.42
CA ILE A 94 -14.14 9.08 2.81
C ILE A 94 -13.88 10.15 1.74
N LYS A 95 -12.88 11.01 1.93
CA LYS A 95 -12.49 12.01 0.92
C LYS A 95 -11.76 11.36 -0.25
N ALA A 96 -10.90 10.38 0.02
CA ALA A 96 -10.25 9.58 -1.02
C ALA A 96 -11.30 8.86 -1.89
N LYS A 97 -12.34 8.29 -1.27
CA LYS A 97 -13.50 7.70 -1.97
C LYS A 97 -14.08 8.65 -3.03
N LYS A 98 -14.28 9.93 -2.69
CA LYS A 98 -14.81 10.93 -3.64
C LYS A 98 -13.89 11.21 -4.82
N LEU A 99 -12.56 11.25 -4.59
CA LEU A 99 -11.59 11.44 -5.66
C LEU A 99 -11.49 10.22 -6.59
N LEU A 100 -11.73 9.02 -6.05
CA LEU A 100 -11.74 7.80 -6.85
C LEU A 100 -12.97 7.70 -7.77
N GLU A 101 -14.10 8.27 -7.35
CA GLU A 101 -15.37 8.36 -8.11
C GLU A 101 -15.41 9.55 -9.09
N ASP A 102 -14.42 10.43 -9.05
CA ASP A 102 -14.34 11.60 -9.93
C ASP A 102 -13.62 11.21 -11.23
N ASP A 103 -14.36 11.21 -12.35
CA ASP A 103 -13.86 10.81 -13.67
C ASP A 103 -12.70 11.70 -14.18
N GLU A 104 -12.57 12.93 -13.68
CA GLU A 104 -11.46 13.83 -14.03
C GLU A 104 -10.21 13.58 -13.18
N VAL A 105 -10.33 12.82 -12.08
CA VAL A 105 -9.24 12.56 -11.12
C VAL A 105 -8.81 11.10 -11.12
N GLY A 106 -9.73 10.15 -10.86
CA GLY A 106 -9.50 8.70 -10.91
C GLY A 106 -8.40 8.16 -9.98
N PHE A 107 -7.83 8.96 -9.08
CA PHE A 107 -6.70 8.58 -8.25
C PHE A 107 -6.77 9.27 -6.88
N ALA A 108 -6.41 8.53 -5.83
CA ALA A 108 -6.24 9.08 -4.50
C ALA A 108 -5.01 8.51 -3.79
N TYR A 109 -4.47 9.30 -2.86
CA TYR A 109 -3.48 8.86 -1.89
C TYR A 109 -4.05 8.94 -0.47
N VAL A 110 -3.85 7.89 0.33
CA VAL A 110 -4.25 7.86 1.75
C VAL A 110 -3.04 7.56 2.62
N SER A 111 -2.72 8.51 3.51
CA SER A 111 -1.69 8.30 4.53
C SER A 111 -2.20 7.37 5.62
N GLN A 112 -1.34 6.48 6.12
CA GLN A 112 -1.64 5.59 7.25
C GLN A 112 -2.05 6.41 8.50
N ARG A 113 -1.54 7.63 8.69
CA ARG A 113 -1.98 8.49 9.80
C ARG A 113 -3.47 8.84 9.75
N GLU A 114 -4.02 8.97 8.54
CA GLU A 114 -5.43 9.37 8.33
C GLU A 114 -6.33 8.13 8.31
N ALA A 115 -5.79 6.98 7.90
CA ALA A 115 -6.55 5.74 7.81
C ALA A 115 -6.54 4.92 9.11
N ARG A 116 -5.39 4.79 9.77
CA ARG A 116 -5.16 3.93 10.95
C ARG A 116 -4.18 4.58 11.93
N PRO A 117 -4.64 5.58 12.72
CA PRO A 117 -3.79 6.30 13.67
C PRO A 117 -3.06 5.40 14.66
N SER A 118 -3.70 4.33 15.14
CA SER A 118 -3.08 3.38 16.08
C SER A 118 -1.91 2.63 15.43
N LEU A 119 -2.06 2.18 14.18
CA LEU A 119 -0.97 1.55 13.43
C LEU A 119 0.16 2.55 13.16
N TYR A 120 -0.18 3.78 12.75
CA TYR A 120 0.79 4.85 12.52
C TYR A 120 1.58 5.20 13.79
N SER A 121 0.94 5.15 14.97
CA SER A 121 1.60 5.44 16.25
C SER A 121 2.80 4.53 16.56
N LEU A 122 2.86 3.35 15.94
CA LEU A 122 3.97 2.40 16.09
C LEU A 122 5.26 2.84 15.37
N ASN A 123 5.24 3.93 14.60
CA ASN A 123 6.44 4.43 13.92
C ASN A 123 7.59 4.74 14.91
N LYS A 124 7.27 5.29 16.09
CA LYS A 124 8.27 5.59 17.13
C LYS A 124 8.98 4.33 17.63
N ILE A 125 8.25 3.23 17.88
CA ILE A 125 8.88 1.99 18.33
C ILE A 125 9.67 1.33 17.19
N ARG A 126 9.21 1.47 15.93
CA ARG A 126 9.94 0.97 14.74
C ARG A 126 11.31 1.64 14.59
N GLU A 127 11.42 2.92 14.90
CA GLU A 127 12.70 3.64 14.93
C GLU A 127 13.68 3.01 15.93
N HIS A 128 13.22 2.66 17.13
CA HIS A 128 14.05 1.99 18.14
C HIS A 128 14.43 0.55 17.74
N ILE A 129 13.55 -0.19 17.07
CA ILE A 129 13.80 -1.56 16.62
C ILE A 129 14.90 -1.61 15.54
N LYS A 130 15.04 -0.57 14.71
CA LYS A 130 16.03 -0.47 13.60
C LYS A 130 15.98 -1.62 12.59
N LYS A 131 14.89 -2.37 12.58
CA LYS A 131 14.57 -3.47 11.65
C LYS A 131 13.12 -3.34 11.21
N ARG A 132 12.79 -3.99 10.10
CA ARG A 132 11.41 -4.08 9.62
C ARG A 132 10.65 -5.08 10.51
N PRO A 133 9.55 -4.69 11.18
CA PRO A 133 8.70 -5.63 11.90
C PRO A 133 7.77 -6.39 10.93
N PRO A 134 7.07 -7.45 11.40
CA PRO A 134 6.03 -8.14 10.64
C PRO A 134 5.01 -7.21 9.94
N LEU A 135 4.64 -6.11 10.61
CA LEU A 135 3.70 -5.11 10.10
C LEU A 135 4.16 -4.47 8.78
N ALA A 136 5.47 -4.40 8.52
CA ALA A 136 6.00 -3.87 7.27
C ALA A 136 5.59 -4.70 6.04
N THR A 137 5.23 -5.97 6.26
CA THR A 137 4.67 -6.84 5.21
C THR A 137 3.18 -6.59 5.03
N THR A 138 2.42 -6.50 6.13
CA THR A 138 0.96 -6.47 6.11
C THR A 138 0.37 -5.09 5.79
N GLU A 139 1.11 -4.01 6.04
CA GLU A 139 0.67 -2.64 5.70
C GLU A 139 0.58 -2.38 4.18
N LYS A 140 1.18 -3.26 3.37
CA LYS A 140 1.19 -3.17 1.91
C LYS A 140 -0.05 -3.77 1.23
N VAL A 141 -0.94 -4.38 1.99
CA VAL A 141 -2.14 -5.07 1.47
C VAL A 141 -3.40 -4.60 2.20
N GLN A 142 -3.41 -3.32 2.56
CA GLN A 142 -4.54 -2.67 3.23
C GLN A 142 -5.57 -2.21 2.21
N GLN A 143 -6.85 -2.22 2.59
CA GLN A 143 -7.97 -1.73 1.77
C GLN A 143 -8.66 -0.58 2.51
N TYR A 144 -8.04 0.60 2.51
CA TYR A 144 -8.60 1.76 3.21
C TYR A 144 -9.88 2.30 2.55
N VAL A 145 -10.07 2.03 1.26
CA VAL A 145 -11.32 2.18 0.51
C VAL A 145 -11.58 0.86 -0.22
N LYS A 146 -12.83 0.51 -0.50
CA LYS A 146 -13.19 -0.63 -1.36
C LYS A 146 -13.89 -0.16 -2.62
N ALA A 147 -14.03 -1.02 -3.62
CA ALA A 147 -14.84 -0.75 -4.81
C ALA A 147 -16.18 -1.52 -4.78
N SER A 148 -17.20 -0.97 -5.44
CA SER A 148 -18.41 -1.71 -5.82
C SER A 148 -18.09 -2.79 -6.87
N GLY A 149 -17.11 -2.52 -7.74
CA GLY A 149 -16.61 -3.44 -8.75
C GLY A 149 -15.39 -4.28 -8.33
N LYS A 150 -14.49 -4.52 -9.28
CA LYS A 150 -13.33 -5.43 -9.09
C LYS A 150 -12.18 -4.75 -8.37
N GLU A 151 -11.63 -5.40 -7.36
CA GLU A 151 -10.46 -4.92 -6.63
C GLU A 151 -9.20 -5.71 -7.01
N ALA A 152 -8.07 -5.02 -7.15
CA ALA A 152 -6.74 -5.61 -7.28
C ALA A 152 -5.75 -4.96 -6.30
N ILE A 153 -4.72 -5.70 -5.90
CA ILE A 153 -3.60 -5.13 -5.12
C ILE A 153 -2.30 -5.37 -5.87
N VAL A 154 -1.48 -4.32 -5.97
CA VAL A 154 -0.08 -4.38 -6.38
C VAL A 154 0.77 -4.05 -5.16
N ALA A 155 1.66 -4.97 -4.75
CA ALA A 155 2.53 -4.76 -3.61
C ALA A 155 4.01 -4.95 -3.96
N GLY A 156 4.83 -3.99 -3.54
CA GLY A 156 6.28 -4.05 -3.67
C GLY A 156 6.94 -4.82 -2.52
N PHE A 157 8.02 -5.54 -2.81
CA PHE A 157 8.87 -6.17 -1.79
C PHE A 157 10.34 -6.18 -2.20
N TYR A 158 11.25 -6.38 -1.23
CA TYR A 158 12.69 -6.38 -1.49
C TYR A 158 13.38 -7.70 -1.13
N HIS A 159 12.83 -8.43 -0.15
CA HIS A 159 13.42 -9.67 0.36
C HIS A 159 12.68 -10.88 -0.19
N GLU A 160 13.43 -11.85 -0.68
CA GLU A 160 12.89 -13.11 -1.17
C GLU A 160 12.04 -13.83 -0.10
N GLY A 161 11.04 -14.55 -0.58
CA GLY A 161 10.10 -15.30 0.24
C GLY A 161 8.85 -14.52 0.64
N TYR A 162 8.84 -13.19 0.59
CA TYR A 162 7.64 -12.41 0.95
C TYR A 162 6.58 -12.34 -0.14
N ASP A 163 6.89 -12.80 -1.35
CA ASP A 163 5.97 -12.93 -2.47
C ASP A 163 4.76 -13.82 -2.14
N GLU A 164 5.00 -15.05 -1.70
CA GLU A 164 3.91 -15.98 -1.35
C GLU A 164 3.08 -15.47 -0.18
N SER A 165 3.74 -14.87 0.82
CA SER A 165 3.08 -14.28 1.98
C SER A 165 2.16 -13.12 1.58
N LEU A 166 2.61 -12.22 0.70
CA LEU A 166 1.80 -11.12 0.20
C LEU A 166 0.63 -11.62 -0.64
N LEU A 167 0.86 -12.57 -1.54
CA LEU A 167 -0.19 -13.19 -2.36
C LEU A 167 -1.24 -13.90 -1.51
N MET A 168 -0.81 -14.60 -0.45
CA MET A 168 -1.71 -15.20 0.54
C MET A 168 -2.56 -14.14 1.23
N LEU A 169 -1.97 -13.04 1.69
CA LEU A 169 -2.71 -11.95 2.33
C LEU A 169 -3.69 -11.27 1.37
N MET A 170 -3.31 -11.03 0.12
CA MET A 170 -4.22 -10.50 -0.92
C MET A 170 -5.41 -11.44 -1.13
N LYS A 171 -5.17 -12.75 -1.23
CA LYS A 171 -6.24 -13.76 -1.32
C LYS A 171 -7.16 -13.72 -0.09
N ARG A 172 -6.61 -13.47 1.10
CA ARG A 172 -7.40 -13.33 2.35
C ARG A 172 -8.19 -12.02 2.40
N ARG A 173 -7.69 -10.95 1.81
CA ARG A 173 -8.40 -9.67 1.60
C ARG A 173 -9.58 -9.81 0.63
N GLY A 174 -9.62 -10.89 -0.16
CA GLY A 174 -10.72 -11.16 -1.08
C GLY A 174 -10.65 -10.32 -2.34
N VAL A 175 -9.47 -9.79 -2.70
CA VAL A 175 -9.30 -9.08 -3.97
C VAL A 175 -9.33 -10.05 -5.15
N HIS A 176 -9.73 -9.55 -6.31
CA HIS A 176 -9.95 -10.34 -7.52
C HIS A 176 -8.61 -10.67 -8.19
N SER A 177 -7.59 -9.83 -8.04
CA SER A 177 -6.26 -10.05 -8.61
C SER A 177 -5.17 -9.50 -7.70
N GLY A 178 -4.00 -10.16 -7.70
CA GLY A 178 -2.85 -9.76 -6.89
C GLY A 178 -1.56 -9.80 -7.69
N LEU A 179 -0.75 -8.74 -7.59
CA LEU A 179 0.56 -8.67 -8.21
C LEU A 179 1.60 -8.31 -7.15
N VAL A 180 2.69 -9.09 -7.09
CA VAL A 180 3.83 -8.78 -6.23
C VAL A 180 5.04 -8.48 -7.09
N VAL A 181 5.68 -7.35 -6.82
CA VAL A 181 6.83 -6.86 -7.59
C VAL A 181 8.04 -6.77 -6.69
N LYS A 182 9.12 -7.48 -7.05
CA LYS A 182 10.40 -7.35 -6.35
C LYS A 182 11.10 -6.08 -6.85
N GLY A 183 11.26 -5.10 -5.97
CA GLY A 183 11.98 -3.87 -6.29
C GLY A 183 13.50 -4.05 -6.21
N GLU A 184 14.24 -3.19 -6.91
CA GLU A 184 15.69 -3.11 -6.74
C GLU A 184 16.05 -2.25 -5.53
N GLU A 185 16.93 -2.77 -4.69
CA GLU A 185 17.51 -1.99 -3.58
C GLU A 185 19.03 -2.21 -3.47
N ARG A 186 19.50 -3.45 -3.69
CA ARG A 186 20.90 -3.86 -3.51
C ARG A 186 21.39 -4.95 -4.50
N GLY A 187 20.73 -5.14 -5.64
CA GLY A 187 21.10 -6.15 -6.66
C GLY A 187 20.23 -6.05 -7.93
N PRO A 188 20.56 -6.78 -9.01
CA PRO A 188 19.86 -6.67 -10.29
C PRO A 188 18.40 -7.17 -10.25
N LEU A 189 17.52 -6.49 -11.00
CA LEU A 189 16.12 -6.80 -11.34
C LEU A 189 16.04 -8.23 -11.87
N ASN A 190 15.39 -9.15 -11.17
CA ASN A 190 15.28 -10.51 -11.71
C ASN A 190 13.96 -11.26 -11.44
N ASP A 191 13.00 -10.79 -10.64
CA ASP A 191 11.79 -11.60 -10.39
C ASP A 191 10.50 -10.78 -10.28
N TYR A 192 9.52 -11.10 -11.14
CA TYR A 192 8.12 -10.72 -10.98
C TYR A 192 7.28 -11.98 -10.86
N LYS A 193 6.38 -12.02 -9.88
CA LYS A 193 5.36 -13.08 -9.78
C LYS A 193 3.99 -12.45 -9.85
N ILE A 194 3.27 -12.81 -10.89
CA ILE A 194 1.87 -12.42 -11.07
C ILE A 194 1.02 -13.56 -10.54
N ALA A 195 0.14 -13.30 -9.57
CA ALA A 195 -0.96 -14.20 -9.26
C ALA A 195 -2.22 -13.65 -9.92
N ILE A 196 -2.44 -14.05 -11.17
CA ILE A 196 -3.73 -13.85 -11.82
C ILE A 196 -4.67 -14.92 -11.24
N ARG A 197 -5.83 -14.48 -10.75
CA ARG A 197 -6.99 -15.35 -10.59
C ARG A 197 -7.95 -15.07 -11.72
#